data_AF-A6FF84-F1
#
_entry.id   AF-A6FF84-F1
#
_cell.length_a   1.000
_cell.length_b   1.000
_cell.length_c   1.000
_cell.angle_alpha   90.00
_cell.angle_beta   90.00
_cell.angle_gamma   90.00
#
_symmetry.space_group_name_H-M   'P 1'
#
loop_
_entity.id
_entity.type
_entity.pdbx_description
1 polymer ?
#
loop_
_entity_poly.entity_id
_entity_poly.type
_entity_poly.pdbx_seq_one_letter_code
_entity_poly.pdbx_strand_id
1 'polypeptide(L)'
;MALLIIKKKGDLDFHYKVILGSHNAQLIQLICGQLYHLVRMYRCQFGMHSSRASRAFSEHAQIIEAISDRDGELAEMLMRRHIAASRKNIESKIALQLAAELKTGTTSVQGEK
;
A
#
# COMPACT_ATOMS: atom_id res chain seq x y z
N MET A 1 3.13 -1.90 -1.58
CA MET A 1 2.60 -0.99 -0.54
C MET A 1 3.64 0.03 -0.13
N ALA A 2 3.73 1.11 -0.90
CA ALA A 2 4.44 2.31 -0.48
C ALA A 2 3.41 3.25 0.16
N LEU A 3 3.18 3.03 1.45
CA LEU A 3 2.38 3.92 2.28
C LEU A 3 3.28 4.58 3.31
N LEU A 4 4.14 5.44 2.78
CA LEU A 4 5.03 6.32 3.53
C LEU A 4 5.06 7.64 2.77
N ILE A 5 4.36 8.65 3.29
CA ILE A 5 4.93 9.85 3.91
C ILE A 5 3.90 10.21 5.01
N ILE A 6 4.17 10.09 6.32
CA ILE A 6 5.12 10.84 7.14
C ILE A 6 5.73 9.92 8.21
N LYS A 7 7.06 9.77 8.22
CA LYS A 7 7.79 9.19 9.35
C LYS A 7 8.16 10.33 10.32
N LYS A 8 7.22 10.72 11.19
CA LYS A 8 7.50 11.36 12.48
C LYS A 8 6.50 10.82 13.49
N LYS A 9 7.00 9.94 14.36
CA LYS A 9 6.59 9.77 15.78
C LYS A 9 5.18 10.33 16.09
N GLY A 10 4.13 9.62 15.66
CA GLY A 10 2.75 9.90 16.10
C GLY A 10 1.83 10.72 15.19
N ASP A 11 2.25 11.15 13.99
CA ASP A 11 1.36 11.89 13.08
C ASP A 11 0.62 10.95 12.11
N LEU A 12 -0.69 11.14 12.01
CA LEU A 12 -1.67 10.21 11.44
C LEU A 12 -1.45 9.96 9.93
N ASP A 13 -1.61 8.69 9.51
CA ASP A 13 -1.44 8.19 8.14
C ASP A 13 -2.32 8.95 7.12
N PHE A 14 -1.83 9.18 5.89
CA PHE A 14 -2.58 9.88 4.84
C PHE A 14 -4.01 9.32 4.66
N HIS A 15 -4.15 8.00 4.57
CA HIS A 15 -5.48 7.39 4.41
C HIS A 15 -6.36 7.64 5.63
N TYR A 16 -5.79 7.61 6.82
CA TYR A 16 -6.51 7.91 8.05
C TYR A 16 -7.05 9.35 8.04
N LYS A 17 -6.25 10.34 7.60
CA LYS A 17 -6.69 11.74 7.49
C LYS A 17 -7.82 11.91 6.47
N VAL A 18 -7.74 11.23 5.32
CA VAL A 18 -8.82 11.25 4.31
C VAL A 18 -10.11 10.63 4.87
N ILE A 19 -10.03 9.51 5.59
CA ILE A 19 -11.20 8.87 6.19
C ILE A 19 -11.81 9.75 7.28
N LEU A 20 -11.01 10.37 8.15
CA LEU A 20 -11.53 11.31 9.16
C LEU A 20 -12.23 12.52 8.52
N GLY A 21 -11.70 13.02 7.40
CA GLY A 21 -12.31 14.10 6.63
C GLY A 21 -13.69 13.78 6.04
N SER A 22 -14.11 12.51 6.03
CA SER A 22 -15.48 12.13 5.63
C SER A 22 -16.55 12.56 6.64
N HIS A 23 -16.16 12.85 7.89
CA HIS A 23 -17.07 13.14 9.01
C HIS A 23 -18.18 12.08 9.23
N ASN A 24 -17.98 10.87 8.72
CA ASN A 24 -18.95 9.78 8.86
C ASN A 24 -18.46 8.78 9.91
N ALA A 25 -19.09 8.79 11.08
CA ALA A 25 -18.71 7.95 12.22
C ALA A 25 -18.75 6.44 11.89
N GLN A 26 -19.71 5.98 11.08
CA GLN A 26 -19.79 4.58 10.67
C GLN A 26 -18.63 4.19 9.75
N LEU A 27 -18.30 5.04 8.79
CA LEU A 27 -17.18 4.82 7.86
C LEU A 27 -15.84 4.80 8.59
N ILE A 28 -15.66 5.75 9.52
CA ILE A 28 -14.47 5.84 10.37
C ILE A 28 -14.35 4.56 11.22
N GLN A 29 -15.43 4.12 11.87
CA GLN A 29 -15.38 2.93 12.71
C GLN A 29 -15.07 1.66 11.89
N LEU A 30 -15.66 1.51 10.71
CA LEU A 30 -15.42 0.36 9.84
C LEU A 30 -13.96 0.31 9.36
N ILE A 31 -13.49 1.40 8.76
CA ILE A 31 -12.18 1.40 8.10
C ILE A 31 -11.05 1.53 9.12
N CYS A 32 -11.18 2.44 10.10
CA CYS A 32 -10.15 2.65 11.10
C CYS A 32 -10.17 1.62 12.24
N GLY A 33 -11.35 1.14 12.64
CA GLY A 33 -11.49 0.19 13.75
C GLY A 33 -11.21 -1.26 13.37
N GLN A 34 -11.45 -1.65 12.12
CA GLN A 34 -11.32 -3.06 11.70
C GLN A 34 -10.25 -3.24 10.63
N LEU A 35 -10.34 -2.49 9.52
CA LEU A 35 -9.49 -2.73 8.35
C LEU A 35 -8.06 -2.17 8.51
N TYR A 36 -7.91 -1.08 9.25
CA TYR A 36 -6.63 -0.38 9.38
C TYR A 36 -5.50 -1.24 9.98
N HIS A 37 -5.83 -2.13 10.91
CA HIS A 37 -4.85 -3.05 11.50
C HIS A 37 -4.29 -4.04 10.47
N LEU A 38 -5.15 -4.59 9.61
CA LEU A 38 -4.73 -5.48 8.52
C LEU A 38 -3.84 -4.73 7.52
N VAL A 39 -4.27 -3.55 7.07
CA VAL A 39 -3.48 -2.70 6.15
C VAL A 39 -2.11 -2.38 6.75
N ARG A 40 -2.06 -2.06 8.05
CA ARG A 40 -0.81 -1.81 8.78
C ARG A 40 0.09 -3.04 8.86
N MET A 41 -0.45 -4.24 9.04
CA MET A 41 0.32 -5.48 9.03
C MET A 41 0.93 -5.76 7.65
N TYR A 42 0.14 -5.66 6.57
CA TYR A 42 0.63 -5.80 5.20
C TYR A 42 1.72 -4.77 4.87
N ARG A 43 1.61 -3.56 5.41
CA ARG A 43 2.64 -2.52 5.28
C ARG A 43 3.97 -2.93 5.90
N CYS A 44 3.98 -3.51 7.11
CA CYS A 44 5.22 -3.94 7.77
C CYS A 44 5.93 -5.07 7.01
N GLN A 45 5.18 -5.99 6.41
CA GLN A 45 5.75 -7.16 5.72
C GLN A 45 6.28 -6.85 4.33
N PHE A 46 5.61 -5.97 3.57
CA PHE A 46 5.91 -5.73 2.16
C PHE A 46 6.46 -4.32 1.86
N GLY A 47 6.54 -3.47 2.89
CA GLY A 47 6.97 -2.08 2.80
C GLY A 47 8.40 -1.86 3.27
N MET A 48 9.31 -1.64 2.32
CA MET A 48 10.31 -0.53 2.27
C MET A 48 11.47 -0.85 1.32
N HIS A 49 12.09 0.22 0.81
CA HIS A 49 13.15 0.34 -0.21
C HIS A 49 12.78 0.00 -1.66
N SER A 50 12.06 0.89 -2.34
CA SER A 50 12.07 0.92 -3.81
C SER A 50 11.56 2.23 -4.40
N SER A 51 11.82 2.44 -5.69
CA SER A 51 11.25 3.45 -6.60
C SER A 51 9.73 3.62 -6.50
N ARG A 52 9.00 2.63 -5.93
CA ARG A 52 7.57 2.72 -5.68
C ARG A 52 7.20 3.78 -4.64
N ALA A 53 8.09 4.08 -3.68
CA ALA A 53 7.86 5.12 -2.67
C ALA A 53 7.67 6.51 -3.30
N SER A 54 8.57 6.89 -4.21
CA SER A 54 8.48 8.15 -4.94
C SER A 54 7.21 8.23 -5.78
N ARG A 55 6.82 7.14 -6.45
CA ARG A 55 5.58 7.12 -7.26
C ARG A 55 4.32 7.25 -6.40
N ALA A 56 4.28 6.58 -5.24
CA ALA A 56 3.13 6.68 -4.34
C ALA A 56 2.94 8.09 -3.79
N PHE A 57 4.04 8.81 -3.55
CA PHE A 57 3.97 10.22 -3.15
C PHE A 57 3.29 11.09 -4.21
N SER A 58 3.65 10.93 -5.48
CA SER A 58 3.01 11.67 -6.58
C SER A 58 1.53 11.32 -6.71
N GLU A 59 1.17 10.04 -6.57
CA GLU A 59 -0.24 9.61 -6.58
C GLU A 59 -1.04 10.21 -5.41
N HIS A 60 -0.45 10.31 -4.21
CA HIS A 60 -1.11 10.97 -3.07
C HIS A 60 -1.32 12.46 -3.32
N ALA A 61 -0.33 13.15 -3.89
CA ALA A 61 -0.46 14.56 -4.24
C ALA A 61 -1.64 14.79 -5.20
N GLN A 62 -1.75 13.96 -6.25
CA GLN A 62 -2.86 14.04 -7.22
C GLN A 62 -4.23 13.79 -6.57
N ILE A 63 -4.31 12.85 -5.62
CA ILE A 63 -5.55 12.60 -4.87
C ILE A 63 -5.92 13.81 -4.01
N ILE A 64 -4.94 14.41 -3.32
CA ILE A 64 -5.16 15.60 -2.47
C ILE A 64 -5.62 16.78 -3.31
N GLU A 65 -5.03 16.96 -4.49
CA GLU A 65 -5.41 18.01 -5.44
C GLU A 65 -6.87 17.84 -5.87
N ALA A 66 -7.27 16.63 -6.32
CA ALA A 66 -8.65 16.34 -6.68
C ALA A 66 -9.64 16.57 -5.50
N ILE A 67 -9.26 16.20 -4.28
CA ILE A 67 -10.06 16.48 -3.08
C ILE A 67 -10.17 18.00 -2.83
N SER A 68 -9.08 18.73 -3.01
CA SER A 68 -9.01 20.19 -2.79
C SER A 68 -9.89 20.94 -3.81
N ASP A 69 -9.93 20.43 -5.05
CA ASP A 69 -10.79 20.92 -6.13
C ASP A 69 -12.26 20.49 -5.97
N ARG A 70 -12.58 19.72 -4.91
CA ARG A 70 -13.90 19.14 -4.64
C ARG A 70 -14.39 18.19 -5.75
N ASP A 71 -13.48 17.62 -6.52
CA ASP A 71 -13.78 16.60 -7.52
C ASP A 71 -13.73 15.19 -6.88
N GLY A 72 -14.90 14.76 -6.39
CA GLY A 72 -15.04 13.46 -5.74
C GLY A 72 -14.85 12.27 -6.69
N GLU A 73 -15.25 12.39 -7.95
CA GLU A 73 -15.14 11.31 -8.93
C GLU A 73 -13.69 11.05 -9.31
N LEU A 74 -12.93 12.12 -9.56
CA LEU A 74 -11.51 12.01 -9.84
C LEU A 74 -10.74 11.49 -8.62
N ALA A 75 -11.05 11.99 -7.42
CA ALA A 75 -10.44 11.50 -6.19
C ALA A 75 -10.68 10.00 -5.98
N GLU A 76 -11.91 9.52 -6.21
CA GLU A 76 -12.24 8.10 -6.14
C GLU A 76 -11.44 7.28 -7.17
N MET A 77 -11.44 7.72 -8.43
CA MET A 77 -10.73 7.04 -9.52
C MET A 77 -9.24 6.91 -9.21
N LEU A 78 -8.61 8.00 -8.77
CA LEU A 78 -7.19 8.03 -8.41
C LEU A 78 -6.89 7.12 -7.21
N MET A 79 -7.74 7.13 -6.17
CA MET A 79 -7.60 6.24 -5.01
C MET A 79 -7.72 4.75 -5.41
N ARG A 80 -8.68 4.40 -6.27
CA ARG A 80 -8.81 3.03 -6.79
C ARG A 80 -7.57 2.59 -7.56
N ARG A 81 -7.05 3.44 -8.44
CA ARG A 81 -5.82 3.17 -9.21
C ARG A 81 -4.62 3.00 -8.29
N HIS A 82 -4.49 3.86 -7.27
CA HIS A 82 -3.44 3.77 -6.26
C HIS A 82 -3.44 2.42 -5.52
N ILE A 83 -4.63 1.97 -5.08
CA ILE A 83 -4.80 0.68 -4.38
C ILE A 83 -4.47 -0.48 -5.32
N ALA A 84 -4.99 -0.47 -6.55
CA ALA A 84 -4.76 -1.53 -7.54
C ALA A 84 -3.27 -1.68 -7.91
N ALA A 85 -2.58 -0.56 -8.16
CA ALA A 85 -1.14 -0.55 -8.43
C ALA A 85 -0.34 -1.11 -7.24
N SER A 86 -0.77 -0.76 -6.03
CA SER A 86 -0.12 -1.24 -4.81
C SER A 86 -0.35 -2.74 -4.58
N ARG A 87 -1.52 -3.27 -4.95
CA ARG A 87 -1.84 -4.72 -4.91
C ARG A 87 -1.00 -5.50 -5.92
N LYS A 88 -0.98 -5.07 -7.19
CA LYS A 88 -0.15 -5.67 -8.25
C LYS A 88 1.33 -5.74 -7.85
N ASN A 89 1.85 -4.70 -7.22
CA ASN A 89 3.22 -4.69 -6.74
C ASN A 89 3.48 -5.73 -5.62
N ILE A 90 2.50 -6.00 -4.75
CA ILE A 90 2.64 -7.08 -3.75
C ILE A 90 2.61 -8.44 -4.44
N GLU A 91 1.63 -8.67 -5.32
CA GLU A 91 1.50 -9.91 -6.09
C GLU A 91 2.81 -10.23 -6.83
N SER A 92 3.42 -9.24 -7.48
CA SER A 92 4.73 -9.42 -8.14
C SER A 92 5.86 -9.74 -7.16
N LYS A 93 5.90 -9.12 -5.97
CA LYS A 93 6.93 -9.43 -4.96
C LYS A 93 6.80 -10.86 -4.44
N ILE A 94 5.57 -11.30 -4.14
CA ILE A 94 5.29 -12.66 -3.67
C ILE A 94 5.66 -13.67 -4.76
N ALA A 95 5.27 -13.41 -6.01
CA ALA A 95 5.63 -14.28 -7.13
C ALA A 95 7.15 -14.40 -7.32
N LEU A 96 7.89 -13.30 -7.16
CA LEU A 96 9.36 -13.33 -7.21
C LEU A 96 9.98 -14.11 -6.04
N GLN A 97 9.43 -13.99 -4.82
CA GLN A 97 9.87 -14.75 -3.65
C GLN A 97 9.65 -16.26 -3.86
N LEU A 98 8.45 -16.66 -4.28
CA LEU A 98 8.12 -18.06 -4.59
C LEU A 98 9.02 -18.61 -5.70
N ALA A 99 9.28 -17.82 -6.75
CA ALA A 99 10.18 -18.23 -7.83
C ALA A 99 11.64 -18.37 -7.38
N ALA A 100 12.08 -17.57 -6.40
CA ALA A 100 13.41 -17.71 -5.81
C ALA A 100 13.52 -18.97 -4.94
N GLU A 101 12.51 -19.26 -4.12
CA GLU A 101 12.44 -20.45 -3.26
C GLU A 101 12.44 -21.76 -4.09
N LEU A 102 11.70 -21.79 -5.19
CA LEU A 102 11.69 -22.92 -6.13
C LEU A 102 13.08 -23.17 -6.75
N LYS A 103 13.84 -22.12 -7.08
CA LYS A 103 15.20 -22.23 -7.62
C LYS A 103 16.22 -22.74 -6.60
N THR A 104 16.04 -22.40 -5.32
CA THR A 104 16.93 -22.86 -4.23
C THR A 104 16.70 -24.33 -3.85
N GLY A 105 15.53 -24.89 -4.15
CA GLY A 105 15.20 -26.29 -3.85
C GLY A 105 15.67 -27.32 -4.88
N THR A 106 16.17 -26.91 -6.05
CA THR A 106 16.58 -27.85 -7.13
C THR A 106 18.09 -28.13 -7.19
N THR A 107 18.90 -27.50 -6.34
CA THR A 107 20.38 -27.59 -6.40
C THR A 107 21.03 -28.70 -5.57
N SER A 108 20.29 -29.64 -4.98
CA SER A 108 20.87 -30.68 -4.10
C SER A 108 20.66 -32.13 -4.56
N VAL A 109 20.48 -32.40 -5.86
CA VAL A 109 20.52 -33.78 -6.37
C VAL A 109 21.31 -33.86 -7.67
N GLN A 110 22.63 -33.78 -7.59
CA GLN A 110 23.51 -34.49 -8.53
C GLN A 110 24.96 -34.46 -8.04
N GLY A 111 25.46 -35.64 -7.69
CA GLY A 111 26.89 -35.93 -7.67
C GLY A 111 27.41 -36.38 -6.32
N GLU A 112 27.33 -37.69 -6.05
CA GLU A 112 28.48 -38.43 -5.52
C GLU A 112 28.37 -39.87 -6.05
N LYS A 113 29.39 -40.22 -6.85
CA LYS A 113 29.69 -41.58 -7.29
C LYS A 113 30.50 -42.28 -6.21
#